data_AF-A0A1B9ET96-F1
#
_entry.id   AF-A0A1B9ET96-F1
#
_cell.length_a   1.000
_cell.length_b   1.000
_cell.length_c   1.000
_cell.angle_alpha   90.00
_cell.angle_beta   90.00
_cell.angle_gamma   90.00
#
_symmetry.space_group_name_H-M   'P 1'
#
loop_
_entity.id
_entity.type
_entity.pdbx_description
1 polymer ?
#
loop_
_entity_poly.entity_id
_entity_poly.type
_entity_poly.pdbx_seq_one_letter_code
_entity_poly.pdbx_strand_id
1 'polypeptide(L)'
;MIAQVRQGPAYDPATETLSVLASYGATSYWLMTGMLLVLGTCYVATAHALREAALLGRMALAGGGLSALALTLVPAPSSGGALEHGAVATVGVVLLAVWPPLAAVRAGRPVPWGLRLDVSLAASALMFASCLWFLAELQTSRAPGTAERVVTFLQALWPFLVVLSCRRAVARQAPR
;
A
#
# COMPACT_ATOMS: atom_id res chain seq x y z
N MET A 1 -15.24 -0.06 -7.32
CA MET A 1 -16.62 -0.24 -7.82
C MET A 1 -17.61 0.70 -7.15
N ILE A 2 -17.87 0.61 -5.84
CA ILE A 2 -18.88 1.47 -5.16
C ILE A 2 -18.59 2.98 -5.27
N ALA A 3 -17.33 3.38 -5.10
CA ALA A 3 -16.91 4.77 -5.22
C ALA A 3 -17.09 5.33 -6.65
N GLN A 4 -16.92 4.48 -7.67
CA GLN A 4 -17.06 4.85 -9.08
C GLN A 4 -18.55 5.09 -9.43
N VAL A 5 -19.43 4.22 -8.94
CA VAL A 5 -20.88 4.37 -9.12
C VAL A 5 -21.38 5.71 -8.54
N ARG A 6 -20.72 6.23 -7.50
CA ARG A 6 -21.06 7.53 -6.89
C ARG A 6 -20.56 8.76 -7.64
N GLN A 7 -19.56 8.63 -8.51
CA GLN A 7 -19.03 9.76 -9.29
C GLN A 7 -19.84 10.04 -10.56
N GLY A 8 -20.69 9.10 -10.99
CA GLY A 8 -21.51 9.22 -12.19
C GLY A 8 -20.80 8.75 -13.47
N PRO A 9 -21.49 8.78 -14.63
CA PRO A 9 -21.02 8.19 -15.87
C PRO A 9 -19.81 8.91 -16.53
N ALA A 10 -19.46 10.10 -16.05
CA ALA A 10 -18.31 10.87 -16.55
C ALA A 10 -16.95 10.41 -15.96
N TYR A 11 -16.97 9.55 -14.93
CA TYR A 11 -15.76 9.04 -14.30
C TYR A 11 -15.21 7.82 -15.05
N ASP A 12 -14.01 7.94 -15.64
CA ASP A 12 -13.31 6.83 -16.25
C ASP A 12 -12.18 6.30 -15.33
N PRO A 13 -12.29 5.08 -14.77
CA PRO A 13 -11.25 4.51 -13.90
C PRO A 13 -9.92 4.21 -14.59
N ALA A 14 -9.89 4.13 -15.93
CA ALA A 14 -8.64 3.86 -16.63
C ALA A 14 -7.71 5.09 -16.55
N THR A 15 -8.30 6.27 -16.67
CA THR A 15 -7.62 7.56 -16.76
C THR A 15 -7.63 8.32 -15.43
N GLU A 16 -8.71 8.24 -14.65
CA GLU A 16 -8.84 8.95 -13.37
C GLU A 16 -8.26 8.15 -12.18
N THR A 17 -7.45 8.82 -11.37
CA THR A 17 -6.76 8.25 -10.21
C THR A 17 -7.70 8.06 -9.01
N LEU A 18 -7.40 7.07 -8.15
CA LEU A 18 -7.94 6.96 -6.79
C LEU A 18 -7.71 8.23 -5.99
N SER A 19 -6.59 8.92 -6.21
CA SER A 19 -6.31 10.22 -5.60
C SER A 19 -7.38 11.27 -5.95
N VAL A 20 -7.93 11.26 -7.18
CA VAL A 20 -9.06 12.14 -7.57
C VAL A 20 -10.32 11.81 -6.77
N LEU A 21 -10.61 10.54 -6.51
CA LEU A 21 -11.74 10.17 -5.64
C LEU A 21 -11.57 10.62 -4.19
N ALA A 22 -10.33 10.82 -3.74
CA ALA A 22 -9.97 11.30 -2.42
C ALA A 22 -9.81 12.83 -2.35
N SER A 23 -10.05 13.53 -3.46
CA SER A 23 -9.94 15.00 -3.51
C SER A 23 -11.08 15.70 -2.77
N TYR A 24 -10.80 16.90 -2.24
CA TYR A 24 -11.83 17.71 -1.61
C TYR A 24 -12.94 18.07 -2.61
N GLY A 25 -14.19 17.80 -2.23
CA GLY A 25 -15.37 18.03 -3.09
C GLY A 25 -15.78 16.83 -3.94
N ALA A 26 -14.98 15.76 -3.98
CA ALA A 26 -15.37 14.51 -4.62
C ALA A 26 -16.55 13.85 -3.87
N THR A 27 -17.54 13.35 -4.60
CA THR A 27 -18.71 12.63 -4.04
C THR A 27 -18.30 11.39 -3.22
N SER A 28 -17.14 10.83 -3.51
CA SER A 28 -16.53 9.68 -2.83
C SER A 28 -15.53 10.03 -1.72
N TYR A 29 -15.30 11.33 -1.43
CA TYR A 29 -14.26 11.80 -0.51
C TYR A 29 -14.26 11.03 0.81
N TRP A 30 -15.40 11.03 1.52
CA TRP A 30 -15.55 10.34 2.81
C TRP A 30 -15.31 8.83 2.74
N LEU A 31 -15.63 8.21 1.61
CA LEU A 31 -15.45 6.77 1.42
C LEU A 31 -13.97 6.44 1.21
N MET A 32 -13.22 7.26 0.46
CA MET A 32 -11.77 7.12 0.33
C MET A 32 -11.05 7.41 1.65
N THR A 33 -11.44 8.47 2.37
CA THR A 33 -10.89 8.79 3.69
C THR A 33 -11.10 7.64 4.68
N GLY A 34 -12.30 7.06 4.71
CA GLY A 34 -12.58 5.87 5.52
C GLY A 34 -11.70 4.67 5.15
N MET A 35 -11.48 4.41 3.86
CA MET A 35 -10.58 3.34 3.41
C MET A 35 -9.13 3.58 3.83
N LEU A 36 -8.63 4.82 3.73
CA LEU A 36 -7.28 5.19 4.18
C LEU A 36 -7.12 5.01 5.70
N LEU A 37 -8.13 5.40 6.49
CA LEU A 37 -8.13 5.19 7.95
C LEU A 37 -8.06 3.71 8.31
N VAL A 38 -8.92 2.89 7.70
CA VAL A 38 -8.97 1.44 7.95
C VAL A 38 -7.64 0.80 7.54
N LEU A 39 -7.18 1.08 6.33
CA LEU A 39 -5.96 0.48 5.78
C LEU A 39 -4.70 0.90 6.56
N GLY A 40 -4.57 2.20 6.87
CA GLY A 40 -3.47 2.71 7.69
C GLY A 40 -3.43 2.08 9.07
N THR A 41 -4.59 1.97 9.73
CA THR A 41 -4.73 1.27 11.01
C THR A 41 -4.36 -0.21 10.89
N CYS A 42 -4.79 -0.89 9.83
CA CYS A 42 -4.43 -2.28 9.57
C CYS A 42 -2.92 -2.47 9.40
N TYR A 43 -2.22 -1.57 8.70
CA TYR A 43 -0.76 -1.64 8.56
C TYR A 43 -0.04 -1.45 9.89
N VAL A 44 -0.45 -0.47 10.69
CA VAL A 44 0.10 -0.25 12.04
C VAL A 44 -0.14 -1.48 12.92
N ALA A 45 -1.37 -2.01 12.96
CA ALA A 45 -1.70 -3.21 13.72
C ALA A 45 -0.87 -4.43 13.24
N THR A 46 -0.69 -4.58 11.93
CA THR A 46 0.13 -5.64 11.34
C THR A 46 1.60 -5.51 11.76
N ALA A 47 2.15 -4.29 11.75
CA ALA A 47 3.50 -4.03 12.23
C ALA A 47 3.68 -4.39 13.72
N HIS A 48 2.65 -4.21 14.55
CA HIS A 48 2.67 -4.65 15.94
C HIS A 48 2.55 -6.18 16.10
N ALA A 49 1.72 -6.82 15.27
CA ALA A 49 1.45 -8.26 15.33
C ALA A 49 2.61 -9.12 14.76
N LEU A 50 3.36 -8.61 13.77
CA LEU A 50 4.47 -9.32 13.14
C LEU A 50 5.74 -9.32 14.00
N ARG A 51 5.67 -9.88 15.21
CA ARG A 51 6.82 -10.00 16.13
C ARG A 51 7.98 -10.83 15.56
N GLU A 52 7.69 -11.73 14.63
CA GLU A 52 8.69 -12.56 13.96
C GLU A 52 9.50 -11.82 12.89
N ALA A 53 9.04 -10.66 12.40
CA ALA A 53 9.78 -9.85 11.45
C ALA A 53 10.85 -8.98 12.14
N ALA A 54 11.91 -8.69 11.40
CA ALA A 54 12.93 -7.74 11.84
C ALA A 54 12.33 -6.36 12.13
N LEU A 55 12.87 -5.68 13.16
CA LEU A 55 12.38 -4.40 13.66
C LEU A 55 12.29 -3.33 12.56
N LEU A 56 13.27 -3.28 11.67
CA LEU A 56 13.32 -2.32 10.56
C LEU A 56 12.13 -2.48 9.60
N GLY A 57 11.75 -3.71 9.26
CA GLY A 57 10.58 -3.96 8.42
C GLY A 57 9.28 -3.57 9.10
N ARG A 58 9.18 -3.78 10.42
CA ARG A 58 8.01 -3.36 11.20
C ARG A 58 7.91 -1.83 11.26
N MET A 59 9.02 -1.13 11.45
CA MET A 59 9.06 0.33 11.44
C MET A 59 8.67 0.89 10.07
N ALA A 60 9.17 0.30 8.98
CA ALA A 60 8.79 0.70 7.62
C ALA A 60 7.29 0.49 7.36
N LEU A 61 6.72 -0.65 7.79
CA LEU A 61 5.29 -0.92 7.64
C LEU A 61 4.43 0.03 8.49
N ALA A 62 4.83 0.29 9.74
CA ALA A 62 4.15 1.27 10.59
C ALA A 62 4.23 2.67 9.99
N GLY A 63 5.38 3.06 9.46
CA GLY A 63 5.58 4.32 8.75
C GLY A 63 4.67 4.43 7.52
N GLY A 64 4.57 3.38 6.70
CA GLY A 64 3.63 3.33 5.56
C GLY A 64 2.17 3.46 5.99
N GLY A 65 1.78 2.83 7.10
CA GLY A 65 0.46 3.00 7.72
C GLY A 65 0.20 4.43 8.20
N LEU A 66 1.16 5.04 8.87
CA LEU A 66 1.09 6.44 9.30
C LEU A 66 1.01 7.40 8.12
N SER A 67 1.74 7.15 7.02
CA SER A 67 1.62 7.93 5.78
C SER A 67 0.20 7.82 5.18
N ALA A 68 -0.40 6.63 5.17
CA ALA A 68 -1.78 6.46 4.72
C ALA A 68 -2.78 7.24 5.60
N LEU A 69 -2.56 7.29 6.91
CA LEU A 69 -3.34 8.13 7.82
C LEU A 69 -3.10 9.62 7.56
N ALA A 70 -1.86 10.05 7.30
CA ALA A 70 -1.54 11.43 6.99
C ALA A 70 -2.23 11.92 5.71
N LEU A 71 -2.45 11.05 4.71
CA LEU A 71 -3.22 11.38 3.50
C LEU A 71 -4.68 11.75 3.79
N THR A 72 -5.23 11.36 4.94
CA THR A 72 -6.57 11.79 5.37
C THR A 72 -6.61 13.25 5.79
N LEU A 73 -5.48 13.78 6.27
CA LEU A 73 -5.29 15.16 6.69
C LEU A 73 -4.82 16.06 5.54
N VAL A 74 -4.24 15.47 4.49
CA VAL A 74 -3.76 16.17 3.28
C VAL A 74 -4.47 15.60 2.04
N PRO A 75 -5.76 15.94 1.82
CA PRO A 75 -6.49 15.48 0.65
C PRO A 75 -5.86 15.97 -0.65
N ALA A 76 -6.07 15.20 -1.72
CA ALA A 76 -5.58 15.57 -3.03
C ALA A 76 -6.24 16.92 -3.45
N PRO A 77 -5.47 17.95 -3.79
CA PRO A 77 -6.03 19.22 -4.22
C PRO A 77 -6.66 19.08 -5.61
N SER A 78 -7.81 19.72 -5.81
CA SER A 78 -8.51 19.77 -7.11
C SER A 78 -7.75 20.59 -8.17
N SER A 79 -6.85 21.47 -7.76
CA SER A 79 -5.97 22.25 -8.63
C SER A 79 -4.70 22.68 -7.89
N GLY A 80 -3.52 22.23 -8.34
CA GLY A 80 -2.25 22.93 -8.12
C GLY A 80 -1.54 22.84 -6.76
N GLY A 81 -2.07 22.16 -5.74
CA GLY A 81 -1.39 21.96 -4.44
C GLY A 81 -0.62 20.63 -4.30
N ALA A 82 -0.24 20.01 -5.42
CA ALA A 82 0.07 18.58 -5.51
C ALA A 82 1.36 18.11 -4.78
N LEU A 83 2.20 19.02 -4.29
CA LEU A 83 3.51 18.66 -3.73
C LEU A 83 3.42 18.00 -2.35
N GLU A 84 2.57 18.50 -1.45
CA GLU A 84 2.45 17.94 -0.10
C GLU A 84 1.80 16.55 -0.13
N HIS A 85 0.66 16.41 -0.81
CA HIS A 85 -0.01 15.13 -1.03
C HIS A 85 0.91 14.15 -1.77
N GLY A 86 1.56 14.60 -2.84
CA GLY A 86 2.51 13.81 -3.61
C GLY A 86 3.71 13.35 -2.78
N ALA A 87 4.25 14.20 -1.92
CA ALA A 87 5.35 13.86 -1.02
C ALA A 87 4.93 12.81 0.02
N VAL A 88 3.79 13.00 0.69
CA VAL A 88 3.26 12.04 1.68
C VAL A 88 2.96 10.69 1.01
N ALA A 89 2.34 10.70 -0.17
CA ALA A 89 2.06 9.50 -0.95
C ALA A 89 3.36 8.79 -1.36
N THR A 90 4.36 9.53 -1.84
CA THR A 90 5.68 8.98 -2.22
C THR A 90 6.37 8.33 -1.03
N VAL A 91 6.39 9.00 0.13
CA VAL A 91 6.97 8.45 1.36
C VAL A 91 6.25 7.16 1.75
N GLY A 92 4.91 7.14 1.74
CA GLY A 92 4.13 5.95 2.05
C GLY A 92 4.42 4.79 1.09
N VAL A 93 4.45 5.07 -0.22
CA VAL A 93 4.75 4.10 -1.28
C VAL A 93 6.16 3.51 -1.12
N VAL A 94 7.16 4.34 -0.86
CA VAL A 94 8.55 3.88 -0.68
C VAL A 94 8.68 3.03 0.57
N LEU A 95 8.08 3.45 1.69
CA LEU A 95 8.08 2.66 2.92
C LEU A 95 7.38 1.31 2.72
N LEU A 96 6.26 1.29 2.01
CA LEU A 96 5.53 0.07 1.64
C LEU A 96 6.27 -0.79 0.59
N ALA A 97 7.15 -0.22 -0.21
CA ALA A 97 7.98 -0.97 -1.15
C ALA A 97 9.23 -1.55 -0.50
N VAL A 98 9.80 -0.90 0.52
CA VAL A 98 11.07 -1.29 1.16
C VAL A 98 10.87 -2.17 2.40
N TRP A 99 9.69 -2.15 3.04
CA TRP A 99 9.44 -2.99 4.23
C TRP A 99 9.68 -4.50 4.01
N PRO A 100 9.40 -5.13 2.84
CA PRO A 100 9.55 -6.58 2.71
C PRO A 100 10.98 -7.08 2.95
N PRO A 101 12.03 -6.58 2.27
CA PRO A 101 13.41 -7.01 2.52
C PRO A 101 13.90 -6.59 3.90
N LEU A 102 13.39 -5.48 4.46
CA LEU A 102 13.70 -5.07 5.84
C LEU A 102 13.03 -5.95 6.89
N ALA A 103 11.92 -6.61 6.55
CA ALA A 103 11.21 -7.56 7.42
C ALA A 103 11.79 -8.98 7.33
N ALA A 104 12.46 -9.30 6.22
CA ALA A 104 13.02 -10.62 5.95
C ALA A 104 14.06 -11.04 6.99
N VAL A 105 13.99 -12.29 7.43
CA VAL A 105 14.89 -12.87 8.44
C VAL A 105 15.82 -13.88 7.76
N ARG A 106 17.14 -13.73 7.94
CA ARG A 106 18.14 -14.46 7.15
C ARG A 106 18.51 -15.87 7.63
N ALA A 107 18.15 -16.33 8.83
CA ALA A 107 18.43 -17.71 9.26
C ALA A 107 17.73 -18.10 10.57
N GLY A 108 17.32 -19.36 10.72
CA GLY A 108 17.31 -20.02 12.05
C GLY A 108 16.08 -20.81 12.52
N ARG A 109 14.93 -20.79 11.83
CA ARG A 109 13.71 -21.59 12.13
C ARG A 109 12.96 -21.83 10.81
N PRO A 110 11.88 -22.64 10.72
CA PRO A 110 11.08 -22.69 9.50
C PRO A 110 10.53 -21.29 9.18
N VAL A 111 11.26 -20.54 8.34
CA VAL A 111 10.95 -19.15 7.99
C VAL A 111 9.66 -19.16 7.18
N PRO A 112 8.61 -18.40 7.57
CA PRO A 112 7.42 -18.24 6.77
C PRO A 112 7.78 -17.79 5.36
N TRP A 113 7.15 -18.37 4.34
CA TRP A 113 7.43 -18.08 2.93
C TRP A 113 7.45 -16.57 2.63
N GLY A 114 6.55 -15.79 3.24
CA GLY A 114 6.46 -14.33 3.08
C GLY A 114 7.60 -13.53 3.72
N LEU A 115 8.40 -14.14 4.61
CA LEU A 115 9.58 -13.51 5.25
C LEU A 115 10.90 -14.01 4.65
N ARG A 116 10.85 -14.84 3.59
CA ARG A 116 12.04 -15.25 2.85
C ARG A 116 12.59 -14.05 2.08
N LEU A 117 13.91 -13.90 2.10
CA LEU A 117 14.58 -12.76 1.45
C LEU A 117 14.31 -12.71 -0.05
N ASP A 118 14.45 -13.83 -0.77
CA ASP A 118 14.24 -13.89 -2.23
C ASP A 118 12.82 -13.44 -2.62
N VAL A 119 11.84 -13.93 -1.86
CA VAL A 119 10.41 -13.66 -2.05
C VAL A 119 10.09 -12.20 -1.72
N SER A 120 10.70 -11.66 -0.67
CA SER A 120 10.58 -10.27 -0.26
C SER A 120 11.22 -9.31 -1.27
N LEU A 121 12.40 -9.66 -1.80
CA LEU A 121 13.08 -8.87 -2.84
C LEU A 121 12.26 -8.85 -4.13
N ALA A 122 11.71 -9.99 -4.55
CA ALA A 122 10.84 -10.05 -5.72
C ALA A 122 9.58 -9.19 -5.56
N ALA A 123 8.94 -9.23 -4.39
CA ALA A 123 7.78 -8.40 -4.08
C ALA A 123 8.12 -6.91 -4.08
N SER A 124 9.22 -6.52 -3.45
CA SER A 124 9.71 -5.13 -3.49
C SER A 124 10.04 -4.66 -4.89
N ALA A 125 10.74 -5.48 -5.69
CA ALA A 125 11.05 -5.15 -7.07
C ALA A 125 9.78 -4.94 -7.90
N LEU A 126 8.76 -5.81 -7.71
CA LEU A 126 7.47 -5.66 -8.36
C LEU A 126 6.75 -4.36 -7.95
N MET A 127 6.75 -4.04 -6.65
CA MET A 127 6.19 -2.77 -6.15
C MET A 127 6.90 -1.56 -6.75
N PHE A 128 8.24 -1.56 -6.78
CA PHE A 128 9.02 -0.49 -7.39
C PHE A 128 8.75 -0.38 -8.90
N ALA A 129 8.71 -1.50 -9.62
CA ALA A 129 8.39 -1.50 -11.05
C ALA A 129 7.00 -0.92 -11.32
N SER A 130 5.99 -1.31 -10.52
CA SER A 130 4.65 -0.74 -10.64
C SER A 130 4.61 0.77 -10.32
N CYS A 131 5.41 1.23 -9.36
CA CYS A 131 5.53 2.64 -9.02
C CYS A 131 6.18 3.44 -10.15
N LEU A 132 7.27 2.93 -10.74
CA LEU A 132 7.90 3.54 -11.91
C LEU A 132 6.95 3.60 -13.11
N TRP A 133 6.15 2.55 -13.31
CA TRP A 133 5.10 2.57 -14.32
C TRP A 133 4.05 3.66 -14.02
N PHE A 134 3.55 3.76 -12.79
CA PHE A 134 2.62 4.82 -12.41
C PHE A 134 3.20 6.23 -12.65
N LEU A 135 4.47 6.45 -12.31
CA LEU A 135 5.15 7.72 -12.60
C LEU A 135 5.21 8.01 -14.10
N ALA A 136 5.52 7.01 -14.93
CA ALA A 136 5.52 7.16 -16.39
C ALA A 136 4.11 7.46 -16.94
N GLU A 137 3.06 6.84 -16.40
CA GLU A 137 1.67 7.10 -16.78
C GLU A 137 1.21 8.51 -16.36
N LEU A 138 1.70 9.03 -15.23
CA LEU A 138 1.45 10.43 -14.84
C LEU A 138 2.06 11.43 -15.84
N GLN A 139 3.19 11.10 -16.46
CA GLN A 139 3.82 11.96 -17.48
C GLN A 139 3.17 11.82 -18.86
N THR A 140 2.76 10.61 -19.23
CA THR A 140 2.21 10.31 -20.56
C THR A 140 0.69 10.47 -20.66
N SER A 141 0.00 10.56 -19.52
CA SER A 141 -1.46 10.71 -19.41
C SER A 141 -2.27 9.63 -20.15
N ARG A 142 -1.72 8.41 -20.34
CA ARG A 142 -2.43 7.33 -21.04
C ARG A 142 -3.43 6.63 -20.12
N ALA A 143 -2.95 6.05 -19.02
CA ALA A 143 -3.78 5.32 -18.06
C ALA A 143 -3.28 5.43 -16.60
N PRO A 144 -3.09 6.65 -16.05
CA PRO A 144 -2.58 6.82 -14.69
C PRO A 144 -3.51 6.24 -13.62
N GLY A 145 -4.83 6.26 -13.85
CA GLY A 145 -5.80 5.63 -12.97
C GLY A 145 -5.63 4.11 -12.83
N THR A 146 -5.28 3.42 -13.92
CA THR A 146 -5.04 1.97 -13.90
C THR A 146 -3.76 1.66 -13.14
N ALA A 147 -2.68 2.37 -13.44
CA ALA A 147 -1.39 2.11 -12.83
C ALA A 147 -1.41 2.37 -11.31
N GLU A 148 -2.07 3.43 -10.85
CA GLU A 148 -2.21 3.69 -9.41
C GLU A 148 -2.94 2.56 -8.69
N ARG A 149 -4.05 2.06 -9.25
CA ARG A 149 -4.81 0.94 -8.67
C ARG A 149 -3.96 -0.32 -8.55
N VAL A 150 -3.16 -0.61 -9.57
CA VAL A 150 -2.23 -1.76 -9.55
C VAL A 150 -1.20 -1.59 -8.43
N VAL A 151 -0.58 -0.41 -8.31
CA VAL A 151 0.37 -0.10 -7.23
C VAL A 151 -0.27 -0.27 -5.86
N THR A 152 -1.41 0.38 -5.64
CA THR A 152 -2.14 0.33 -4.36
C THR A 152 -2.55 -1.10 -4.00
N PHE A 153 -3.03 -1.87 -4.99
CA PHE A 153 -3.41 -3.25 -4.79
C PHE A 153 -2.22 -4.14 -4.40
N LEU A 154 -1.10 -4.02 -5.13
CA LEU A 154 0.11 -4.79 -4.82
C LEU A 154 0.63 -4.46 -3.41
N GLN A 155 0.64 -3.17 -3.05
CA GLN A 155 1.06 -2.70 -1.72
C GLN A 155 0.17 -3.23 -0.59
N ALA A 156 -1.14 -3.31 -0.81
CA ALA A 156 -2.09 -3.83 0.18
C ALA A 156 -2.10 -5.36 0.27
N LEU A 157 -1.88 -6.05 -0.85
CA LEU A 157 -1.93 -7.51 -0.91
C LEU A 157 -0.74 -8.13 -0.16
N TRP A 158 0.44 -7.51 -0.23
CA TRP A 158 1.65 -8.12 0.29
C TRP A 158 1.66 -8.31 1.83
N PRO A 159 1.34 -7.31 2.67
CA PRO A 159 1.22 -7.50 4.12
C PRO A 159 0.25 -8.61 4.49
N PHE A 160 -0.88 -8.71 3.76
CA PHE A 160 -1.87 -9.75 3.96
C PHE A 160 -1.32 -11.15 3.66
N LEU A 161 -0.60 -11.32 2.54
CA LEU A 161 0.04 -12.59 2.18
C LEU A 161 1.11 -13.00 3.22
N VAL A 162 1.88 -12.04 3.73
CA VAL A 162 2.86 -12.29 4.79
C VAL A 162 2.18 -12.77 6.07
N VAL A 163 1.10 -12.14 6.51
CA VAL A 163 0.32 -12.57 7.69
C VAL A 163 -0.24 -13.99 7.49
N LEU A 164 -0.83 -14.28 6.32
CA LEU A 164 -1.31 -15.63 6.01
C LEU A 164 -0.19 -16.67 6.01
N SER A 165 0.99 -16.30 5.49
CA SER A 165 2.17 -17.16 5.50
C SER A 165 2.62 -17.49 6.92
N CYS A 166 2.68 -16.49 7.81
CA CYS A 166 3.02 -16.68 9.22
C CYS A 166 1.98 -17.56 9.94
N ARG A 167 0.68 -17.30 9.74
CA ARG A 167 -0.40 -18.13 10.32
C ARG A 167 -0.32 -19.59 9.88
N ARG A 168 -0.02 -19.84 8.61
CA ARG A 168 0.18 -21.20 8.08
C ARG A 168 1.42 -21.87 8.66
N ALA A 169 2.50 -21.13 8.88
CA ALA A 169 3.72 -21.66 9.50
C ALA A 169 3.49 -22.05 10.97
N VAL A 170 2.75 -21.25 11.74
CA VAL A 170 2.36 -21.55 13.12
C VAL A 170 1.44 -22.77 13.19
N ALA A 171 0.41 -22.83 12.34
CA ALA A 171 -0.52 -23.97 12.31
C ALA A 171 0.15 -25.30 11.96
N ARG A 172 1.24 -25.29 11.17
CA ARG A 172 2.03 -26.48 10.85
C ARG A 172 2.95 -26.94 11.99
N GLN A 173 3.23 -26.07 12.96
CA GLN A 173 4.11 -26.35 14.09
C GLN A 173 3.35 -26.78 15.36
N ALA A 174 2.02 -26.62 15.39
CA ALA A 174 1.21 -27.10 16.50
C ALA A 174 1.23 -28.64 16.54
N PRO A 175 1.59 -29.28 17.67
CA PRO A 175 1.55 -30.73 17.79
C PRO A 175 0.11 -31.23 17.60
N ARG A 176 -0.04 -32.30 16.81
CA ARG A 176 -1.31 -33.03 16.64
C ARG A 176 -1.61 -33.87 17.86
#